data_AF-A0A820J6C1-F1
#
_entry.id   AF-A0A820J6C1-F1
#
_cell.length_a   1.000
_cell.length_b   1.000
_cell.length_c   1.000
_cell.angle_alpha   90.00
_cell.angle_beta   90.00
_cell.angle_gamma   90.00
#
_symmetry.space_group_name_H-M   'P 1'
#
loop_
_entity.id
_entity.type
_entity.pdbx_description
1 polymer ?
#
loop_
_entity_poly.entity_id
_entity_poly.type
_entity_poly.pdbx_seq_one_letter_code
_entity_poly.pdbx_strand_id
1 'polypeptide(L)'
;MTNTYAPHQRKYTLKLKELFKTTREGEREKFQKWQSTENRQLLWHGSRKTNFAGILSQGLRIAPPEAPASGYNFGKGVYFTDMVSKG
;
A
#
# COMPACT_ATOMS: atom_id res chain seq x y z
N MET A 1 9.68 0.55 -15.36
CA MET A 1 9.88 0.26 -13.92
C MET A 1 10.65 -1.06 -13.83
N THR A 2 11.97 -0.98 -13.80
CA THR A 2 12.86 -2.13 -14.02
C THR A 2 13.62 -2.55 -12.76
N ASN A 3 13.77 -1.68 -11.75
CA ASN A 3 14.63 -1.93 -10.59
C ASN A 3 13.97 -2.70 -9.43
N THR A 4 12.65 -2.67 -9.28
CA THR A 4 11.94 -3.25 -8.11
C THR A 4 11.09 -4.47 -8.46
N TYR A 5 11.45 -5.17 -9.53
CA TYR A 5 10.77 -6.39 -9.98
C TYR A 5 11.42 -7.62 -9.32
N ALA A 6 10.64 -8.42 -8.60
CA ALA A 6 11.17 -9.61 -7.94
C ALA A 6 11.64 -10.65 -8.98
N PRO A 7 12.90 -11.14 -8.91
CA PRO A 7 13.48 -12.00 -9.95
C PRO A 7 12.77 -13.34 -10.13
N HIS A 8 12.08 -13.84 -9.10
CA HIS A 8 11.36 -15.11 -9.11
C HIS A 8 9.87 -15.02 -9.52
N GLN A 9 9.35 -13.82 -9.81
CA GLN A 9 7.93 -13.61 -10.17
C GLN A 9 7.75 -13.17 -11.64
N ARG A 10 8.50 -13.75 -12.58
CA ARG A 10 8.50 -13.43 -14.03
C ARG A 10 7.23 -13.87 -14.80
N LYS A 11 6.03 -13.75 -14.22
CA LYS A 11 4.77 -14.15 -14.90
C LYS A 11 4.21 -13.06 -15.82
N TYR A 12 4.56 -11.79 -15.61
CA TYR A 12 4.01 -10.65 -16.36
C TYR A 12 4.95 -9.45 -16.34
N THR A 13 4.93 -8.61 -17.37
CA THR A 13 5.67 -7.34 -17.40
C THR A 13 4.78 -6.17 -17.01
N LEU A 14 5.32 -5.23 -16.24
CA LEU A 14 4.61 -4.02 -15.83
C LEU A 14 5.05 -2.82 -16.69
N LYS A 15 4.08 -2.15 -17.31
CA LYS A 15 4.26 -0.89 -18.03
C LYS A 15 3.49 0.20 -17.32
N LEU A 16 4.19 1.26 -16.90
CA LEU A 16 3.55 2.46 -16.37
C LEU A 16 2.75 3.12 -17.50
N LYS A 17 1.44 3.26 -17.31
CA LYS A 17 0.57 3.99 -18.23
C LYS A 17 0.31 5.41 -17.75
N GLU A 18 -0.02 5.54 -16.47
CA GLU A 18 -0.45 6.79 -15.85
C GLU A 18 0.11 6.90 -14.43
N LEU A 19 0.29 8.13 -13.98
CA LEU A 19 0.73 8.46 -12.62
C LEU A 19 -0.18 9.54 -12.05
N PHE A 20 -0.74 9.27 -10.87
CA PHE A 20 -1.62 10.19 -10.18
C PHE A 20 -1.00 10.58 -8.84
N LYS A 21 -0.98 11.88 -8.55
CA LYS A 21 -0.70 12.39 -7.21
C LYS A 21 -2.02 12.49 -6.46
N THR A 22 -2.14 11.78 -5.35
CA THR A 22 -3.34 11.80 -4.50
C THR A 22 -3.09 12.64 -3.25
N THR A 23 -4.10 13.37 -2.82
CA THR A 23 -4.11 14.06 -1.52
C THR A 23 -5.50 13.88 -0.94
N ARG A 24 -5.58 13.18 0.19
CA ARG A 24 -6.85 12.91 0.87
C ARG A 24 -7.10 13.94 1.95
N GLU A 25 -8.36 14.31 2.07
CA GLU A 25 -8.83 15.23 3.11
C GLU A 25 -8.51 14.70 4.51
N GLY A 26 -7.90 15.54 5.36
CA GLY A 26 -7.54 15.20 6.73
C GLY A 26 -6.33 14.26 6.89
N GLU A 27 -5.77 13.71 5.80
CA GLU A 27 -4.67 12.74 5.88
C GLU A 27 -3.34 13.41 6.24
N ARG A 28 -3.09 14.62 5.74
CA ARG A 28 -1.88 15.39 6.04
C ARG A 28 -1.81 15.76 7.51
N GLU A 29 -2.92 16.18 8.09
CA GLU A 29 -3.09 16.56 9.48
C GLU A 29 -2.89 15.32 10.39
N LYS A 30 -3.53 14.19 10.04
CA LYS A 30 -3.33 12.91 10.76
C LYS A 30 -1.90 12.40 10.70
N PHE A 31 -1.21 12.65 9.60
CA PHE A 31 0.19 12.27 9.42
C PHE A 31 1.17 13.22 10.14
N GLN A 32 0.76 14.44 10.49
CA GLN A 32 1.63 15.45 11.09
C GLN A 32 2.36 14.96 12.35
N LYS A 33 1.67 14.17 13.18
CA LYS A 33 2.26 13.58 14.40
C LYS A 33 3.43 12.61 14.15
N TRP A 34 3.59 12.12 12.92
CA TRP A 34 4.66 11.22 12.51
C TRP A 34 5.70 11.90 11.59
N GLN A 35 5.58 13.22 11.36
CA GLN A 35 6.49 13.93 10.45
C GLN A 35 7.93 13.99 10.94
N SER A 36 8.17 13.83 12.25
CA SER A 36 9.52 13.78 12.83
C SER A 36 10.07 12.35 12.92
N THR A 37 9.27 11.32 12.62
CA THR A 37 9.73 9.93 12.68
C THR A 37 10.86 9.70 11.68
N GLU A 38 11.96 9.14 12.16
CA GLU A 38 13.10 8.73 11.34
C GLU A 38 12.72 7.52 10.45
N ASN A 39 13.55 7.21 9.43
CA ASN A 39 13.31 6.10 8.50
C ASN A 39 11.99 6.19 7.71
N ARG A 40 11.75 7.33 7.05
CA ARG A 40 10.62 7.47 6.12
C ARG A 40 10.94 6.89 4.77
N GLN A 41 10.07 5.99 4.30
CA GLN A 41 10.23 5.30 3.02
C GLN A 41 8.98 5.45 2.16
N LEU A 42 9.16 5.56 0.85
CA LEU A 42 8.08 5.45 -0.12
C LEU A 42 7.96 3.99 -0.55
N LEU A 43 6.85 3.35 -0.21
CA LEU A 43 6.62 1.92 -0.44
C LEU A 43 5.34 1.68 -1.23
N TRP A 44 5.29 0.54 -1.92
CA TRP A 44 4.14 0.08 -2.69
C TRP A 44 3.10 -0.58 -1.79
N HIS A 45 1.84 -0.37 -2.14
CA HIS A 45 0.69 -1.11 -1.62
C HIS A 45 -0.20 -1.51 -2.80
N GLY A 46 -0.23 -2.80 -3.12
CA GLY A 46 -1.14 -3.32 -4.14
C GLY A 46 -2.47 -3.74 -3.53
N SER A 47 -3.56 -3.54 -4.28
CA SER A 47 -4.91 -3.95 -3.88
C SER A 47 -5.74 -4.30 -5.10
N ARG A 48 -6.86 -4.99 -4.90
CA ARG A 48 -7.81 -5.23 -5.99
C ARG A 48 -8.44 -3.91 -6.44
N LYS A 49 -8.67 -3.75 -7.74
CA LYS A 49 -9.30 -2.53 -8.33
C LYS A 49 -10.58 -2.11 -7.61
N THR A 50 -11.41 -3.08 -7.20
CA THR A 50 -12.67 -2.86 -6.47
C THR A 50 -12.48 -2.14 -5.12
N ASN A 51 -11.30 -2.26 -4.51
CA ASN A 51 -11.01 -1.70 -3.20
C ASN A 51 -10.60 -0.22 -3.27
N PHE A 52 -10.15 0.26 -4.44
CA PHE A 52 -9.60 1.61 -4.56
C PHE A 52 -10.62 2.70 -4.29
N ALA A 53 -11.91 2.49 -4.60
CA ALA A 53 -12.96 3.45 -4.22
C ALA A 53 -13.03 3.66 -2.69
N GLY A 54 -12.90 2.57 -1.92
CA GLY A 54 -12.85 2.63 -0.46
C GLY A 54 -11.55 3.22 0.06
N ILE A 55 -10.40 2.87 -0.53
CA ILE A 55 -9.09 3.40 -0.14
C ILE A 55 -9.01 4.91 -0.40
N LEU A 56 -9.50 5.38 -1.54
CA LEU A 56 -9.48 6.81 -1.88
C LEU A 56 -10.44 7.65 -1.02
N SER A 57 -11.58 7.09 -0.61
CA SER A 57 -12.56 7.78 0.24
C SER A 57 -12.22 7.72 1.73
N GLN A 58 -11.72 6.59 2.23
CA GLN A 58 -11.55 6.34 3.67
C GLN A 58 -10.10 6.09 4.11
N GLY A 59 -9.18 5.86 3.17
CA GLY A 59 -7.78 5.53 3.43
C GLY A 59 -7.54 4.03 3.58
N LEU A 60 -6.28 3.66 3.82
CA LEU A 60 -5.92 2.28 4.15
C LEU A 60 -6.42 1.95 5.56
N ARG A 61 -7.13 0.82 5.68
CA ARG A 61 -7.75 0.38 6.94
C ARG A 61 -7.20 -0.96 7.37
N ILE A 62 -7.03 -1.11 8.67
CA ILE A 62 -6.71 -2.40 9.30
C ILE A 62 -7.98 -3.25 9.28
N ALA A 63 -7.82 -4.55 9.06
CA ALA A 63 -8.94 -5.49 9.15
C ALA A 63 -9.61 -5.40 10.53
N PRO A 64 -10.94 -5.52 10.60
CA PRO A 64 -11.64 -5.29 11.85
C PRO A 64 -11.42 -6.46 12.84
N PRO A 65 -11.64 -6.27 14.15
CA PRO A 65 -11.33 -7.26 15.19
C PRO A 65 -11.98 -8.63 14.98
N GLU A 66 -13.17 -8.66 14.40
CA GLU A 66 -13.96 -9.86 14.10
C GLU A 66 -13.45 -10.68 12.90
N ALA A 67 -12.65 -10.08 12.01
CA ALA A 67 -12.11 -10.80 10.86
C ALA A 67 -11.15 -11.92 11.32
N PRO A 68 -11.13 -13.09 10.67
CA PRO A 68 -10.16 -14.13 10.99
C PRO A 68 -8.72 -13.60 10.89
N ALA A 69 -7.84 -13.98 11.83
CA ALA A 69 -6.42 -13.65 11.75
C ALA A 69 -5.66 -14.53 10.73
N SER A 70 -6.29 -15.59 10.24
CA SER A 70 -5.72 -16.48 9.22
C SER A 70 -5.49 -15.71 7.91
N GLY A 71 -4.30 -15.85 7.34
CA GLY A 71 -3.90 -15.17 6.10
C GLY A 71 -3.10 -13.88 6.29
N TYR A 72 -2.86 -13.45 7.54
CA TYR A 72 -1.96 -12.33 7.83
C TYR A 72 -0.63 -12.82 8.41
N ASN A 73 0.48 -12.53 7.72
CA ASN A 73 1.82 -13.01 8.12
C ASN A 73 2.28 -12.46 9.49
N PHE A 74 1.88 -11.24 9.83
CA PHE A 74 2.33 -10.54 11.04
C PHE A 74 1.13 -9.93 11.81
N GLY A 75 -0.05 -10.54 11.69
CA GLY A 75 -1.28 -10.05 12.30
C GLY A 75 -2.00 -8.97 11.49
N LYS A 76 -3.06 -8.37 12.04
CA LYS A 76 -3.87 -7.39 11.31
C LYS A 76 -3.11 -6.06 11.23
N GLY A 77 -2.84 -5.61 10.02
CA GLY A 77 -2.10 -4.37 9.78
C GLY A 77 -2.19 -3.90 8.33
N VAL A 78 -1.60 -2.74 8.07
CA VAL A 78 -1.40 -2.24 6.70
C VAL A 78 -0.03 -2.70 6.24
N TYR A 79 0.00 -3.45 5.14
CA TYR A 79 1.22 -4.04 4.59
C TYR A 79 1.74 -3.23 3.41
N PHE A 80 3.05 -3.04 3.37
CA PHE A 80 3.76 -2.34 2.31
C PHE A 80 4.94 -3.16 1.81
N THR A 81 5.40 -2.89 0.59
CA THR A 81 6.57 -3.54 0.00
C THR A 81 7.40 -2.56 -0.81
N ASP A 82 8.71 -2.73 -0.82
CA ASP A 82 9.64 -2.06 -1.71
C ASP A 82 9.60 -2.58 -3.17
N MET A 83 8.91 -3.70 -3.41
CA MET A 83 8.83 -4.36 -4.71
C MET A 83 7.44 -4.27 -5.36
N VAL A 84 7.35 -3.58 -6.49
CA VAL A 84 6.10 -3.39 -7.26
C VAL A 84 5.45 -4.71 -7.70
N SER A 85 6.22 -5.79 -7.87
CA SER A 85 5.70 -7.09 -8.32
C SER A 85 5.08 -7.93 -7.20
N LYS A 86 5.24 -7.53 -5.93
CA LYS A 86 4.74 -8.26 -4.75
C LYS A 86 3.38 -7.73 -4.24
N GLY A 87 2.91 -6.61 -4.79
CA GLY A 87 1.60 -6.02 -4.47
C GLY A 87 0.43 -6.70 -5.17
#